data_AF-F4N9H9-F1
#
_entry.id   AF-F4N9H9-F1
#
_cell.length_a   1.000
_cell.length_b   1.000
_cell.length_c   1.000
_cell.angle_alpha   90.00
_cell.angle_beta   90.00
_cell.angle_gamma   90.00
#
_symmetry.space_group_name_H-M   'P 1'
#
loop_
_entity.id
_entity.type
_entity.pdbx_description
1 polymer ?
#
loop_
_entity_poly.entity_id
_entity_poly.type
_entity_poly.pdbx_seq_one_letter_code
_entity_poly.pdbx_strand_id
1 'polypeptide(L)'
;ITSAHNLLAALIDNHIYWGNDLGFDTRRVAWRRVMDMNDRALRSIVSSLGGVANGFPREDGFDITVASEVMAIFCLSTDLRDLTKRLGSVIVGYTRDRKPIHARDLKAEGPMTVLLKDALLPNLVQTLENNPAFIHGGPFANIAHGCNSVIATQTALKLADYVVTEAGFGADLGAEKFFDIKCRKTGLKPSAAVIVATIRALKMHGGIAKEDLGKENVEALKKGIANLARHVENVKGFGVPPVVAINRFSADTDAELQAVRQACAELHVEAIECNHWAEGSAGTETLA
;
A
#
# COMPACT_ATOMS: atom_id res chain seq x y z
N ILE A 1 4.42 15.03 -2.02
CA ILE A 1 3.42 14.33 -2.88
C ILE A 1 2.18 15.19 -3.12
N THR A 2 1.49 15.66 -2.07
CA THR A 2 0.33 16.57 -2.18
C THR A 2 0.58 17.76 -3.11
N SER A 3 1.71 18.45 -2.94
CA SER A 3 2.08 19.59 -3.79
C SER A 3 2.24 19.22 -5.27
N ALA A 4 2.89 18.09 -5.57
CA ALA A 4 3.06 17.64 -6.96
C ALA A 4 1.72 17.25 -7.60
N HIS A 5 0.84 16.57 -6.88
CA HIS A 5 -0.49 16.22 -7.36
C HIS A 5 -1.35 17.46 -7.63
N ASN A 6 -1.36 18.40 -6.68
CA ASN A 6 -2.17 19.62 -6.80
C ASN A 6 -1.59 20.62 -7.81
N LEU A 7 -0.27 20.59 -8.07
CA LEU A 7 0.33 21.31 -9.19
C LEU A 7 -0.27 20.83 -10.51
N LEU A 8 -0.38 19.51 -10.72
CA LEU A 8 -1.00 18.96 -11.94
C LEU A 8 -2.47 19.37 -12.06
N ALA A 9 -3.24 19.30 -10.97
CA ALA A 9 -4.62 19.79 -10.95
C ALA A 9 -4.73 21.28 -11.32
N ALA A 10 -3.82 22.11 -10.80
CA ALA A 10 -3.77 23.53 -11.13
C ALA A 10 -3.40 23.77 -12.60
N LEU A 11 -2.44 23.02 -13.16
CA LEU A 11 -2.06 23.11 -14.57
C LEU A 11 -3.19 22.70 -15.51
N ILE A 12 -3.99 21.70 -15.16
CA ILE A 12 -5.18 21.29 -15.93
C ILE A 12 -6.16 22.46 -16.03
N ASP A 13 -6.59 23.01 -14.88
CA ASP A 13 -7.58 24.09 -14.88
C ASP A 13 -7.03 25.38 -15.51
N ASN A 14 -5.73 25.67 -15.33
CA ASN A 14 -5.06 26.81 -15.98
C ASN A 14 -4.98 26.64 -17.51
N HIS A 15 -4.70 25.43 -18.00
CA HIS A 15 -4.70 25.14 -19.44
C HIS A 15 -6.10 25.33 -20.04
N ILE A 16 -7.13 24.88 -19.34
CA ILE A 16 -8.53 25.07 -19.74
C ILE A 16 -8.87 26.57 -19.77
N TYR A 17 -8.44 27.33 -18.76
CA TYR A 17 -8.67 28.77 -18.65
C TYR A 17 -8.11 29.58 -19.83
N TRP A 18 -6.86 29.32 -20.23
CA TRP A 18 -6.15 30.14 -21.22
C TRP A 18 -6.40 29.79 -22.70
N GLY A 19 -7.20 28.76 -22.99
CA GLY A 19 -7.54 28.43 -24.38
C GLY A 19 -7.96 26.98 -24.62
N ASN A 20 -7.62 26.08 -23.69
CA ASN A 20 -7.97 24.66 -23.77
C ASN A 20 -7.56 23.99 -25.11
N ASP A 21 -6.36 24.29 -25.62
CA ASP A 21 -5.92 23.80 -26.94
C ASP A 21 -5.86 22.26 -27.03
N LEU A 22 -5.52 21.58 -25.93
CA LEU A 22 -5.59 20.12 -25.77
C LEU A 22 -7.01 19.56 -25.83
N GLY A 23 -8.04 20.41 -25.73
CA GLY A 23 -9.44 20.04 -25.94
C GLY A 23 -10.07 19.24 -24.81
N PHE A 24 -9.71 19.50 -23.55
CA PHE A 24 -10.32 18.86 -22.39
C PHE A 24 -11.85 19.01 -22.43
N ASP A 25 -12.54 17.89 -22.22
CA ASP A 25 -13.94 17.90 -21.79
C ASP A 25 -13.97 18.04 -20.26
N THR A 26 -14.48 19.16 -19.73
CA THR A 26 -14.49 19.44 -18.29
C THR A 26 -15.27 18.40 -17.47
N ARG A 27 -16.17 17.65 -18.11
CA ARG A 27 -16.93 16.54 -17.51
C ARG A 27 -16.17 15.23 -17.48
N ARG A 28 -14.98 15.19 -18.10
CA ARG A 28 -14.12 14.00 -18.25
C ARG A 28 -12.70 14.28 -17.76
N VAL A 29 -12.51 15.27 -16.90
CA VAL A 29 -11.29 15.41 -16.12
C VAL A 29 -11.28 14.28 -15.09
N ALA A 30 -10.35 13.35 -15.22
CA ALA A 30 -10.21 12.21 -14.33
C ALA A 30 -9.36 12.55 -13.10
N TRP A 31 -8.48 13.54 -13.24
CA TRP A 31 -7.58 13.97 -12.19
C TRP A 31 -8.29 14.86 -11.16
N ARG A 32 -8.46 14.32 -9.95
CA ARG A 32 -9.02 15.00 -8.79
C ARG A 32 -7.95 15.90 -8.12
N ARG A 33 -8.25 16.41 -6.93
CA ARG A 33 -7.29 17.06 -6.03
C ARG A 33 -6.99 16.15 -4.83
N VAL A 34 -5.97 16.48 -4.03
CA VAL A 34 -5.70 15.73 -2.79
C VAL A 34 -5.31 16.61 -1.62
N MET A 35 -5.61 16.12 -0.42
CA MET A 35 -5.07 16.62 0.84
C MET A 35 -4.91 15.49 1.85
N ASP A 36 -3.98 15.61 2.79
CA ASP A 36 -3.80 14.60 3.83
C ASP A 36 -4.62 14.96 5.08
N MET A 37 -5.94 14.90 4.94
CA MET A 37 -6.90 15.20 6.01
C MET A 37 -8.17 14.39 5.81
N ASN A 38 -8.78 13.95 6.91
CA ASN A 38 -10.05 13.22 6.88
C ASN A 38 -11.24 14.18 6.70
N ASP A 39 -11.29 14.86 5.55
CA ASP A 39 -12.34 15.84 5.25
C ASP A 39 -13.39 15.28 4.28
N ARG A 40 -14.56 14.93 4.83
CA ARG A 40 -15.68 14.41 4.03
C ARG A 40 -16.33 15.47 3.14
N ALA A 41 -16.20 16.77 3.47
CA ALA A 41 -16.90 17.85 2.77
C ALA A 41 -16.34 18.08 1.36
N LEU A 42 -15.09 17.67 1.12
CA LEU A 42 -14.40 17.84 -0.15
C LEU A 42 -14.56 16.66 -1.12
N ARG A 43 -15.32 15.62 -0.75
CA ARG A 43 -15.53 14.43 -1.62
C ARG A 43 -16.12 14.80 -2.98
N SER A 44 -17.06 15.74 -3.00
CA SER A 44 -17.71 16.26 -4.20
C SER A 44 -17.87 17.76 -4.07
N ILE A 45 -17.30 18.51 -5.00
CA ILE A 45 -17.35 19.98 -5.03
C ILE A 45 -17.66 20.46 -6.45
N VAL A 46 -17.98 21.74 -6.57
CA VAL A 46 -17.93 22.48 -7.84
C VAL A 46 -16.81 23.50 -7.73
N SER A 47 -15.82 23.42 -8.62
CA SER A 47 -14.67 24.34 -8.64
C SER A 47 -14.86 25.46 -9.66
N SER A 48 -13.98 26.48 -9.62
CA SER A 48 -13.89 27.55 -10.62
C SER A 48 -15.18 28.38 -10.79
N LEU A 49 -15.87 28.62 -9.67
CA LEU A 49 -17.02 29.55 -9.61
C LEU A 49 -16.56 31.02 -9.44
N GLY A 50 -17.48 31.96 -9.61
CA GLY A 50 -17.23 33.39 -9.33
C GLY A 50 -16.95 34.28 -10.55
N GLY A 51 -17.34 33.83 -11.75
CA GLY A 51 -17.31 34.65 -12.97
C GLY A 51 -16.06 34.46 -13.83
N VAL A 52 -15.94 35.27 -14.89
CA VAL A 52 -14.98 35.07 -15.99
C VAL A 52 -13.53 34.93 -15.52
N ALA A 53 -13.10 35.73 -14.53
CA ALA A 53 -11.73 35.72 -14.04
C ALA A 53 -11.32 34.41 -13.32
N ASN A 54 -12.30 33.59 -12.90
CA ASN A 54 -12.05 32.38 -12.11
C ASN A 54 -12.16 31.08 -12.92
N GLY A 55 -12.44 31.19 -14.22
CA GLY A 55 -12.45 30.09 -15.18
C GLY A 55 -13.79 29.41 -15.40
N PHE A 56 -13.73 28.11 -15.71
CA PHE A 56 -14.88 27.35 -16.18
C PHE A 56 -15.37 26.39 -15.09
N PRO A 57 -16.61 26.55 -14.58
CA PRO A 57 -17.14 25.67 -13.55
C PRO A 57 -17.13 24.19 -13.97
N ARG A 58 -16.73 23.32 -13.05
CA ARG A 58 -16.80 21.86 -13.23
C ARG A 58 -16.99 21.14 -11.90
N GLU A 59 -17.52 19.93 -11.97
CA GLU A 59 -17.49 19.01 -10.83
C GLU A 59 -16.06 18.54 -10.58
N ASP A 60 -15.71 18.41 -9.30
CA ASP A 60 -14.41 17.97 -8.84
C ASP A 60 -14.50 17.30 -7.46
N GLY A 61 -13.38 16.89 -6.90
CA GLY A 61 -13.31 16.51 -5.49
C GLY A 61 -11.89 16.25 -5.03
N PHE A 62 -11.77 15.94 -3.74
CA PHE A 62 -10.53 15.60 -3.11
C PHE A 62 -10.50 14.14 -2.68
N ASP A 63 -9.34 13.53 -2.82
CA ASP A 63 -8.99 12.28 -2.16
C ASP A 63 -7.94 12.50 -1.09
N ILE A 64 -7.78 11.54 -0.18
CA ILE A 64 -6.66 11.57 0.76
C ILE A 64 -5.33 11.40 0.02
N THR A 65 -4.26 12.10 0.40
CA THR A 65 -2.99 12.13 -0.36
C THR A 65 -2.44 10.74 -0.71
N VAL A 66 -2.57 9.75 0.18
CA VAL A 66 -2.10 8.38 -0.04
C VAL A 66 -2.85 7.61 -1.13
N ALA A 67 -4.03 8.09 -1.54
CA ALA A 67 -4.82 7.56 -2.65
C ALA A 67 -4.34 8.05 -4.03
N SER A 68 -3.50 9.09 -4.06
CA SER A 68 -2.97 9.68 -5.29
C SER A 68 -2.19 8.67 -6.14
N GLU A 69 -2.40 8.68 -7.46
CA GLU A 69 -1.54 7.93 -8.39
C GLU A 69 -0.08 8.38 -8.29
N VAL A 70 0.20 9.64 -7.90
CA VAL A 70 1.57 10.11 -7.61
C VAL A 70 2.21 9.29 -6.49
N MET A 71 1.45 8.88 -5.46
CA MET A 71 1.96 8.02 -4.39
C MET A 71 2.29 6.61 -4.93
N ALA A 72 1.43 6.04 -5.77
CA ALA A 72 1.68 4.74 -6.37
C ALA A 72 2.90 4.76 -7.31
N ILE A 73 3.02 5.79 -8.15
CA ILE A 73 4.17 6.02 -9.03
C ILE A 73 5.45 6.19 -8.20
N PHE A 74 5.41 7.04 -7.17
CA PHE A 74 6.53 7.27 -6.25
C PHE A 74 7.02 5.96 -5.64
N CYS A 75 6.10 5.09 -5.20
CA CYS A 75 6.47 3.82 -4.58
C CYS A 75 7.00 2.79 -5.59
N LEU A 76 6.69 2.91 -6.89
CA LEU A 76 7.14 1.97 -7.92
C LEU A 76 8.30 2.47 -8.79
N SER A 77 8.75 3.71 -8.58
CA SER A 77 9.86 4.30 -9.34
C SER A 77 11.20 3.76 -8.84
N THR A 78 12.15 3.53 -9.73
CA THR A 78 13.51 3.07 -9.37
C THR A 78 14.52 4.20 -9.25
N ASP A 79 14.27 5.33 -9.89
CA ASP A 79 15.09 6.53 -9.89
C ASP A 79 14.29 7.74 -10.36
N LEU A 80 14.90 8.93 -10.37
CA LEU A 80 14.25 10.17 -10.81
C LEU A 80 13.81 10.14 -12.27
N ARG A 81 14.54 9.46 -13.17
CA ARG A 81 14.17 9.39 -14.60
C ARG A 81 12.95 8.51 -14.80
N ASP A 82 12.89 7.36 -14.11
CA ASP A 82 11.70 6.49 -14.10
C ASP A 82 10.51 7.22 -13.48
N LEU A 83 10.71 7.96 -12.38
CA LEU A 83 9.69 8.82 -11.78
C LEU A 83 9.13 9.82 -12.80
N THR A 84 9.98 10.62 -13.45
CA THR A 84 9.55 11.61 -14.45
C THR A 84 8.76 10.96 -15.58
N LYS A 85 9.26 9.84 -16.13
CA LYS A 85 8.59 9.12 -17.21
C LYS A 85 7.18 8.65 -16.82
N ARG A 86 7.03 8.11 -15.61
CA ARG A 86 5.74 7.62 -15.10
C ARG A 86 4.77 8.76 -14.83
N LEU A 87 5.23 9.84 -14.21
CA LEU A 87 4.42 11.03 -13.99
C LEU A 87 3.89 11.57 -15.34
N GLY A 88 4.73 11.66 -16.36
CA GLY A 88 4.31 12.08 -17.70
C GLY A 88 3.38 11.10 -18.43
N SER A 89 3.21 9.88 -17.94
CA SER A 89 2.34 8.86 -18.54
C SER A 89 0.94 8.83 -17.95
N VAL A 90 0.72 9.49 -16.82
CA VAL A 90 -0.60 9.62 -16.17
C VAL A 90 -1.61 10.20 -17.14
N ILE A 91 -2.79 9.59 -17.23
CA ILE A 91 -3.94 10.13 -17.96
C ILE A 91 -4.71 11.05 -17.01
N VAL A 92 -4.86 12.32 -17.39
CA VAL A 92 -5.47 13.35 -16.53
C VAL A 92 -6.90 13.69 -16.92
N GLY A 93 -7.29 13.36 -18.14
CA GLY A 93 -8.64 13.57 -18.64
C GLY A 93 -8.75 13.14 -20.09
N TYR A 94 -9.89 13.49 -20.69
CA TYR A 94 -10.20 13.11 -22.06
C TYR A 94 -10.75 14.28 -22.84
N THR A 95 -10.52 14.25 -24.16
CA THR A 95 -11.20 15.16 -25.07
C THR A 95 -12.66 14.80 -25.24
N ARG A 96 -13.44 15.67 -25.91
CA ARG A 96 -14.84 15.37 -26.30
C ARG A 96 -14.94 14.11 -27.17
N ASP A 97 -13.93 13.86 -28.00
CA ASP A 97 -13.81 12.67 -28.85
C ASP A 97 -13.21 11.46 -28.11
N ARG A 98 -13.07 11.55 -26.77
CA ARG A 98 -12.57 10.49 -25.89
C ARG A 98 -11.11 10.10 -26.12
N LYS A 99 -10.29 11.00 -26.66
CA LYS A 99 -8.83 10.80 -26.72
C LYS A 99 -8.23 11.10 -25.34
N PRO A 100 -7.32 10.26 -24.82
CA PRO A 100 -6.68 10.51 -23.52
C PRO A 100 -5.75 11.71 -23.62
N ILE A 101 -5.72 12.51 -22.56
CA ILE A 101 -4.75 13.60 -22.38
C ILE A 101 -3.84 13.19 -21.22
N HIS A 102 -2.54 13.26 -21.43
CA HIS A 102 -1.53 12.87 -20.46
C HIS A 102 -0.94 14.08 -19.73
N ALA A 103 -0.36 13.87 -18.54
CA ALA A 103 0.32 14.93 -17.80
C ALA A 103 1.48 15.56 -18.58
N ARG A 104 2.16 14.80 -19.46
CA ARG A 104 3.21 15.33 -20.34
C ARG A 104 2.70 16.31 -21.40
N ASP A 105 1.43 16.22 -21.78
CA ASP A 105 0.83 17.15 -22.75
C ASP A 105 0.69 18.55 -22.13
N LEU A 106 0.62 18.61 -20.78
CA LEU A 106 0.67 19.83 -19.97
C LEU A 106 2.09 20.22 -19.54
N LYS A 107 3.13 19.47 -19.97
CA LYS A 107 4.53 19.62 -19.54
C LYS A 107 4.70 19.60 -18.01
N ALA A 108 3.88 18.81 -17.30
CA ALA A 108 3.83 18.81 -15.84
C ALA A 108 4.87 17.89 -15.18
N GLU A 109 5.40 16.91 -15.89
CA GLU A 109 6.24 15.83 -15.35
C GLU A 109 7.56 16.34 -14.76
N GLY A 110 8.19 17.32 -15.41
CA GLY A 110 9.42 17.96 -14.92
C GLY A 110 9.18 18.70 -13.60
N PRO A 111 8.28 19.70 -13.56
CA PRO A 111 7.92 20.41 -12.33
C PRO A 111 7.48 19.49 -11.19
N MET A 112 6.66 18.46 -11.48
CA MET A 112 6.26 17.48 -10.47
C MET A 112 7.45 16.68 -9.93
N THR A 113 8.40 16.29 -10.79
CA THR A 113 9.61 15.58 -10.38
C THR A 113 10.47 16.44 -9.46
N VAL A 114 10.62 17.75 -9.76
CA VAL A 114 11.37 18.68 -8.90
C VAL A 114 10.77 18.74 -7.49
N LEU A 115 9.44 18.83 -7.38
CA LEU A 115 8.74 18.81 -6.08
C LEU A 115 8.89 17.49 -5.31
N LEU A 116 9.33 16.42 -5.97
CA LEU A 116 9.50 15.09 -5.38
C LEU A 116 10.98 14.69 -5.25
N LYS A 117 11.92 15.55 -5.68
CA LYS A 117 13.34 15.21 -5.80
C LYS A 117 13.91 14.68 -4.48
N ASP A 118 13.81 15.47 -3.42
CA ASP A 118 14.34 15.10 -2.11
C ASP A 118 13.44 14.09 -1.42
N ALA A 119 12.12 14.19 -1.68
CA ALA A 119 11.15 13.24 -1.15
C ALA A 119 11.43 11.81 -1.60
N LEU A 120 12.07 11.58 -2.75
CA LEU A 120 12.38 10.25 -3.28
C LEU A 120 13.52 9.54 -2.51
N LEU A 121 14.23 10.24 -1.62
CA LEU A 121 15.29 9.66 -0.80
C LEU A 121 14.68 8.88 0.39
N PRO A 122 15.01 7.58 0.58
CA PRO A 122 14.52 6.80 1.71
C PRO A 122 14.88 7.40 3.07
N ASN A 123 13.93 7.45 4.00
CA ASN A 123 14.16 7.97 5.35
C ASN A 123 14.67 6.85 6.26
N LEU A 124 15.91 6.97 6.73
CA LEU A 124 16.48 6.07 7.73
C LEU A 124 16.04 6.49 9.14
N VAL A 125 15.52 5.53 9.89
CA VAL A 125 15.22 5.62 11.33
C VAL A 125 15.72 4.35 12.01
N GLN A 126 15.40 4.17 13.30
CA GLN A 126 15.77 2.97 14.04
C GLN A 126 14.60 2.44 14.88
N THR A 127 14.63 1.14 15.16
CA THR A 127 13.74 0.47 16.13
C THR A 127 14.14 0.82 17.57
N LEU A 128 13.36 0.37 18.57
CA LEU A 128 13.70 0.54 19.99
C LEU A 128 15.04 -0.11 20.39
N GLU A 129 15.48 -1.10 19.62
CA GLU A 129 16.74 -1.82 19.83
C GLU A 129 17.83 -1.38 18.83
N ASN A 130 17.69 -0.17 18.28
CA ASN A 130 18.67 0.48 17.40
C ASN A 130 18.92 -0.23 16.05
N ASN A 131 18.10 -1.21 15.68
CA ASN A 131 18.17 -1.81 14.33
C ASN A 131 17.68 -0.80 13.27
N PRO A 132 18.35 -0.68 12.12
CA PRO A 132 18.00 0.29 11.08
C PRO A 132 16.66 -0.04 10.41
N ALA A 133 15.85 0.98 10.16
CA ALA A 133 14.57 0.84 9.47
C ALA A 133 14.39 1.95 8.42
N PHE A 134 13.87 1.60 7.24
CA PHE A 134 13.45 2.59 6.25
C PHE A 134 11.94 2.79 6.27
N ILE A 135 11.49 4.04 6.44
CA ILE A 135 10.07 4.43 6.31
C ILE A 135 9.93 5.29 5.06
N HIS A 136 9.34 4.74 4.00
CA HIS A 136 9.29 5.44 2.71
C HIS A 136 8.15 4.96 1.81
N GLY A 137 7.27 5.89 1.43
CA GLY A 137 6.05 5.60 0.67
C GLY A 137 4.92 5.07 1.54
N GLY A 138 3.72 5.04 0.98
CA GLY A 138 2.51 4.56 1.66
C GLY A 138 1.29 4.66 0.76
N PRO A 139 1.20 3.88 -0.33
CA PRO A 139 0.02 3.85 -1.17
C PRO A 139 -1.06 2.98 -0.53
N PHE A 140 -2.32 3.20 -0.87
CA PHE A 140 -3.38 2.27 -0.48
C PHE A 140 -3.16 0.85 -1.05
N ALA A 141 -3.70 -0.14 -0.36
CA ALA A 141 -3.65 -1.56 -0.76
C ALA A 141 -4.91 -2.03 -1.49
N ASN A 142 -5.93 -1.17 -1.68
CA ASN A 142 -7.13 -1.48 -2.47
C ASN A 142 -7.00 -0.95 -3.91
N ILE A 143 -6.92 0.38 -4.10
CA ILE A 143 -6.79 1.05 -5.40
C ILE A 143 -5.33 1.10 -5.92
N ALA A 144 -4.38 0.74 -5.07
CA ALA A 144 -2.97 0.61 -5.43
C ALA A 144 -2.38 -0.67 -4.79
N HIS A 145 -1.06 -0.77 -4.73
CA HIS A 145 -0.33 -2.01 -4.40
C HIS A 145 0.05 -2.16 -2.93
N GLY A 146 -0.18 -1.15 -2.08
CA GLY A 146 -0.06 -1.32 -0.62
C GLY A 146 1.34 -1.62 -0.07
N CYS A 147 2.41 -1.26 -0.77
CA CYS A 147 3.78 -1.54 -0.34
C CYS A 147 4.57 -0.24 -0.12
N ASN A 148 5.62 -0.31 0.71
CA ASN A 148 6.64 0.74 0.75
C ASN A 148 7.39 0.85 -0.61
N SER A 149 8.15 1.92 -0.79
CA SER A 149 8.81 2.19 -2.06
C SER A 149 9.82 1.13 -2.50
N VAL A 150 9.96 0.95 -3.81
CA VAL A 150 10.98 0.12 -4.44
C VAL A 150 12.40 0.60 -4.08
N ILE A 151 12.65 1.91 -4.11
CA ILE A 151 13.98 2.47 -3.78
C ILE A 151 14.39 2.12 -2.36
N ALA A 152 13.48 2.19 -1.37
CA ALA A 152 13.81 1.80 0.00
C ALA A 152 14.14 0.30 0.10
N THR A 153 13.32 -0.57 -0.50
CA THR A 153 13.59 -2.02 -0.50
C THR A 153 14.90 -2.36 -1.21
N GLN A 154 15.17 -1.77 -2.37
CA GLN A 154 16.40 -2.03 -3.12
C GLN A 154 17.64 -1.50 -2.41
N THR A 155 17.57 -0.30 -1.81
CA THR A 155 18.66 0.25 -1.00
C THR A 155 18.95 -0.65 0.20
N ALA A 156 17.91 -1.10 0.93
CA ALA A 156 18.08 -2.02 2.05
C ALA A 156 18.78 -3.33 1.62
N LEU A 157 18.37 -3.91 0.48
CA LEU A 157 18.96 -5.15 -0.06
C LEU A 157 20.42 -5.01 -0.49
N LYS A 158 20.94 -3.78 -0.63
CA LYS A 158 22.36 -3.53 -0.90
C LYS A 158 23.17 -3.29 0.37
N LEU A 159 22.52 -3.06 1.51
CA LEU A 159 23.16 -2.66 2.76
C LEU A 159 23.07 -3.71 3.86
N ALA A 160 22.15 -4.68 3.76
CA ALA A 160 21.89 -5.69 4.77
C ALA A 160 21.80 -7.09 4.15
N ASP A 161 22.11 -8.11 4.96
CA ASP A 161 21.99 -9.51 4.57
C ASP A 161 20.52 -9.96 4.44
N TYR A 162 19.66 -9.45 5.33
CA TYR A 162 18.23 -9.70 5.34
C TYR A 162 17.44 -8.39 5.34
N VAL A 163 16.36 -8.35 4.56
CA VAL A 163 15.44 -7.21 4.49
C VAL A 163 14.02 -7.71 4.70
N VAL A 164 13.46 -7.37 5.85
CA VAL A 164 12.05 -7.62 6.15
C VAL A 164 11.22 -6.43 5.64
N THR A 165 10.16 -6.72 4.91
CA THR A 165 9.21 -5.73 4.39
C THR A 165 7.81 -6.30 4.44
N GLU A 166 6.80 -5.46 4.26
CA GLU A 166 5.40 -5.82 4.41
C GLU A 166 4.54 -5.24 3.27
N ALA A 167 3.31 -5.74 3.18
CA ALA A 167 2.27 -5.23 2.30
C ALA A 167 0.95 -5.13 3.07
N GLY A 168 0.15 -4.10 2.79
CA GLY A 168 -1.08 -3.82 3.52
C GLY A 168 -2.21 -4.82 3.25
N PHE A 169 -3.13 -4.95 4.23
CA PHE A 169 -4.21 -5.95 4.26
C PHE A 169 -3.69 -7.40 4.36
N GLY A 170 -4.51 -8.38 3.98
CA GLY A 170 -4.15 -9.80 3.97
C GLY A 170 -3.35 -10.20 2.72
N ALA A 171 -2.90 -11.45 2.69
CA ALA A 171 -2.09 -11.97 1.57
C ALA A 171 -2.88 -12.09 0.24
N ASP A 172 -4.21 -12.06 0.31
CA ASP A 172 -5.13 -11.99 -0.84
C ASP A 172 -5.10 -10.64 -1.58
N LEU A 173 -4.65 -9.57 -0.92
CA LEU A 173 -4.50 -8.24 -1.52
C LEU A 173 -3.05 -7.77 -1.51
N GLY A 174 -2.47 -7.64 -0.31
CA GLY A 174 -1.13 -7.07 -0.14
C GLY A 174 -0.06 -7.93 -0.76
N ALA A 175 0.00 -9.21 -0.37
CA ALA A 175 1.03 -10.12 -0.85
C ALA A 175 0.89 -10.40 -2.36
N GLU A 176 -0.34 -10.64 -2.85
CA GLU A 176 -0.61 -10.77 -4.29
C GLU A 176 -0.07 -9.57 -5.07
N LYS A 177 -0.42 -8.33 -4.68
CA LYS A 177 0.07 -7.13 -5.35
C LYS A 177 1.58 -6.91 -5.17
N PHE A 178 2.14 -7.32 -4.04
CA PHE A 178 3.59 -7.31 -3.85
C PHE A 178 4.27 -8.22 -4.86
N PHE A 179 3.78 -9.45 -5.05
CA PHE A 179 4.35 -10.40 -6.01
C PHE A 179 4.06 -10.00 -7.48
N ASP A 180 2.80 -9.77 -7.83
CA ASP A 180 2.36 -9.57 -9.20
C ASP A 180 2.56 -8.16 -9.75
N ILE A 181 2.74 -7.16 -8.87
CA ILE A 181 3.03 -5.77 -9.28
C ILE A 181 4.47 -5.38 -8.91
N LYS A 182 4.81 -5.35 -7.62
CA LYS A 182 6.10 -4.83 -7.16
C LYS A 182 7.25 -5.73 -7.63
N CYS A 183 7.22 -7.02 -7.33
CA CYS A 183 8.25 -7.98 -7.77
C CYS A 183 8.30 -8.10 -9.29
N ARG A 184 7.15 -8.26 -9.96
CA ARG A 184 7.10 -8.33 -11.45
C ARG A 184 7.75 -7.12 -12.13
N LYS A 185 7.52 -5.90 -11.63
CA LYS A 185 8.07 -4.67 -12.22
C LYS A 185 9.55 -4.42 -11.90
N THR A 186 10.08 -5.04 -10.84
CA THR A 186 11.42 -4.73 -10.32
C THR A 186 12.40 -5.89 -10.39
N GLY A 187 11.91 -7.11 -10.63
CA GLY A 187 12.71 -8.33 -10.55
C GLY A 187 13.06 -8.78 -9.13
N LEU A 188 12.49 -8.17 -8.09
CA LEU A 188 12.68 -8.61 -6.71
C LEU A 188 12.16 -10.04 -6.53
N LYS A 189 12.94 -10.89 -5.86
CA LYS A 189 12.62 -12.30 -5.60
C LYS A 189 12.58 -12.55 -4.09
N PRO A 190 11.38 -12.66 -3.49
CA PRO A 190 11.24 -12.90 -2.06
C PRO A 190 11.75 -14.29 -1.70
N SER A 191 12.61 -14.38 -0.68
CA SER A 191 13.19 -15.66 -0.24
C SER A 191 12.26 -16.45 0.69
N ALA A 192 11.37 -15.75 1.40
CA ALA A 192 10.37 -16.31 2.30
C ALA A 192 9.23 -15.30 2.49
N ALA A 193 8.10 -15.77 3.03
CA ALA A 193 6.97 -14.94 3.42
C ALA A 193 6.47 -15.34 4.81
N VAL A 194 6.38 -14.36 5.72
CA VAL A 194 5.81 -14.55 7.05
C VAL A 194 4.31 -14.20 6.99
N ILE A 195 3.45 -15.16 7.30
CA ILE A 195 2.01 -14.95 7.42
C ILE A 195 1.67 -14.78 8.89
N VAL A 196 1.35 -13.56 9.29
CA VAL A 196 1.01 -13.24 10.68
C VAL A 196 -0.44 -13.62 10.97
N ALA A 197 -0.66 -14.31 12.09
CA ALA A 197 -1.97 -14.70 12.59
C ALA A 197 -2.09 -14.47 14.11
N THR A 198 -3.31 -14.44 14.61
CA THR A 198 -3.60 -14.43 16.06
C THR A 198 -4.76 -15.39 16.33
N ILE A 199 -4.76 -16.00 17.52
CA ILE A 199 -5.85 -16.89 17.96
C ILE A 199 -7.20 -16.17 17.91
N ARG A 200 -7.24 -14.91 18.34
CA ARG A 200 -8.43 -14.06 18.31
C ARG A 200 -8.95 -13.83 16.88
N ALA A 201 -8.10 -13.50 15.92
CA ALA A 201 -8.52 -13.29 14.53
C ALA A 201 -9.06 -14.58 13.90
N LEU A 202 -8.41 -15.71 14.17
CA LEU A 202 -8.88 -17.02 13.70
C LEU A 202 -10.25 -17.38 14.33
N LYS A 203 -10.45 -17.14 15.63
CA LYS A 203 -11.79 -17.29 16.25
C LYS A 203 -12.85 -16.40 15.60
N MET A 204 -12.52 -15.16 15.22
CA MET A 204 -13.45 -14.29 14.47
C MET A 204 -13.82 -14.88 13.12
N HIS A 205 -12.85 -15.41 12.36
CA HIS A 205 -13.13 -16.12 11.11
C HIS A 205 -13.95 -17.39 11.33
N GLY A 206 -13.89 -17.98 12.53
CA GLY A 206 -14.75 -19.06 12.99
C GLY A 206 -16.17 -18.67 13.41
N GLY A 207 -16.50 -17.36 13.36
CA GLY A 207 -17.83 -16.83 13.67
C GLY A 207 -18.00 -16.25 15.08
N ILE A 208 -16.91 -16.09 15.86
CA ILE A 208 -16.99 -15.47 17.18
C ILE A 208 -17.04 -13.95 17.06
N ALA A 209 -17.99 -13.32 17.75
CA ALA A 209 -18.11 -11.87 17.83
C ALA A 209 -16.90 -11.26 18.56
N LYS A 210 -16.59 -9.99 18.24
CA LYS A 210 -15.38 -9.31 18.74
C LYS A 210 -15.32 -9.25 20.26
N GLU A 211 -16.48 -9.14 20.90
CA GLU A 211 -16.67 -8.99 22.33
C GLU A 211 -16.40 -10.30 23.10
N ASP A 212 -16.50 -11.46 22.43
CA ASP A 212 -16.41 -12.79 23.04
C ASP A 212 -15.05 -13.49 22.83
N LEU A 213 -14.06 -12.80 22.24
CA LEU A 213 -12.77 -13.39 21.87
C LEU A 213 -11.84 -13.76 23.03
N GLY A 214 -12.14 -13.31 24.25
CA GLY A 214 -11.32 -13.57 25.44
C GLY A 214 -11.49 -14.94 26.06
N LYS A 215 -12.49 -15.73 25.62
CA LYS A 215 -12.72 -17.09 26.11
C LYS A 215 -12.06 -18.10 25.17
N GLU A 216 -11.54 -19.18 25.73
CA GLU A 216 -11.06 -20.32 24.94
C GLU A 216 -12.17 -20.86 24.04
N ASN A 217 -11.89 -21.07 22.76
CA ASN A 217 -12.80 -21.74 21.83
C ASN A 217 -12.05 -22.40 20.66
N VAL A 218 -11.50 -23.58 20.92
CA VAL A 218 -10.76 -24.39 19.92
C VAL A 218 -11.63 -24.77 18.72
N GLU A 219 -12.93 -24.97 18.89
CA GLU A 219 -13.82 -25.39 17.80
C GLU A 219 -14.09 -24.25 16.81
N ALA A 220 -14.32 -23.02 17.29
CA ALA A 220 -14.38 -21.86 16.41
C ALA A 220 -13.02 -21.59 15.77
N LEU A 221 -11.93 -21.71 16.53
CA LEU A 221 -10.58 -21.56 16.00
C LEU A 221 -10.34 -22.48 14.81
N LYS A 222 -10.63 -23.78 14.93
CA LYS A 222 -10.52 -24.77 13.84
C LYS A 222 -11.32 -24.38 12.60
N LYS A 223 -12.52 -23.82 12.76
CA LYS A 223 -13.30 -23.30 11.62
C LYS A 223 -12.61 -22.13 10.94
N GLY A 224 -12.03 -21.23 11.72
CA GLY A 224 -11.32 -20.05 11.21
C GLY A 224 -9.96 -20.34 10.55
N ILE A 225 -9.33 -21.47 10.88
CA ILE A 225 -8.07 -21.93 10.25
C ILE A 225 -8.19 -22.02 8.73
N ALA A 226 -9.40 -22.23 8.17
CA ALA A 226 -9.63 -22.21 6.73
C ALA A 226 -9.13 -20.91 6.06
N ASN A 227 -9.22 -19.76 6.75
CA ASN A 227 -8.66 -18.50 6.26
C ASN A 227 -7.13 -18.55 6.17
N LEU A 228 -6.45 -18.97 7.24
CA LEU A 228 -4.99 -19.10 7.28
C LEU A 228 -4.49 -20.11 6.24
N ALA A 229 -5.16 -21.26 6.15
CA ALA A 229 -4.84 -22.30 5.18
C ALA A 229 -4.88 -21.78 3.73
N ARG A 230 -5.93 -21.03 3.39
CA ARG A 230 -6.05 -20.40 2.06
C ARG A 230 -4.88 -19.44 1.78
N HIS A 231 -4.49 -18.61 2.74
CA HIS A 231 -3.36 -17.69 2.58
C HIS A 231 -2.02 -18.42 2.45
N VAL A 232 -1.78 -19.47 3.24
CA VAL A 232 -0.59 -20.33 3.13
C VAL A 232 -0.50 -20.95 1.74
N GLU A 233 -1.58 -21.57 1.28
CA GLU A 233 -1.62 -22.19 -0.05
C GLU A 233 -1.42 -21.17 -1.18
N ASN A 234 -1.99 -19.97 -1.06
CA ASN A 234 -1.80 -18.91 -2.05
C ASN A 234 -0.32 -18.47 -2.14
N VAL A 235 0.34 -18.27 -1.00
CA VAL A 235 1.77 -17.94 -0.95
C VAL A 235 2.62 -19.06 -1.55
N LYS A 236 2.31 -20.33 -1.23
CA LYS A 236 2.96 -21.49 -1.89
C LYS A 236 2.75 -21.49 -3.40
N GLY A 237 1.57 -21.05 -3.88
CA GLY A 237 1.26 -20.90 -5.30
C GLY A 237 2.18 -19.92 -6.05
N PHE A 238 2.74 -18.92 -5.36
CA PHE A 238 3.77 -18.02 -5.90
C PHE A 238 5.19 -18.62 -5.87
N GLY A 239 5.36 -19.84 -5.35
CA GLY A 239 6.66 -20.48 -5.19
C GLY A 239 7.51 -19.87 -4.06
N VAL A 240 6.90 -19.09 -3.16
CA VAL A 240 7.58 -18.47 -2.02
C VAL A 240 7.38 -19.34 -0.77
N PRO A 241 8.44 -19.72 -0.03
CA PRO A 241 8.32 -20.49 1.21
C PRO A 241 7.55 -19.71 2.29
N PRO A 242 6.41 -20.22 2.80
CA PRO A 242 5.69 -19.58 3.90
C PRO A 242 6.18 -20.07 5.27
N VAL A 243 6.15 -19.17 6.26
CA VAL A 243 6.18 -19.49 7.69
C VAL A 243 5.06 -18.73 8.38
N VAL A 244 4.39 -19.32 9.37
CA VAL A 244 3.32 -18.66 10.12
C VAL A 244 3.88 -18.11 11.42
N ALA A 245 3.66 -16.82 11.66
CA ALA A 245 3.95 -16.18 12.95
C ALA A 245 2.65 -15.99 13.73
N ILE A 246 2.53 -16.61 14.90
CA ILE A 246 1.38 -16.46 15.79
C ILE A 246 1.73 -15.43 16.85
N ASN A 247 1.21 -14.22 16.73
CA ASN A 247 1.40 -13.20 17.77
C ASN A 247 0.53 -13.56 18.99
N ARG A 248 1.16 -13.87 20.12
CA ARG A 248 0.46 -14.28 21.34
C ARG A 248 -0.21 -13.11 22.03
N PHE A 249 -1.41 -13.37 22.54
CA PHE A 249 -2.11 -12.50 23.48
C PHE A 249 -2.21 -13.18 24.85
N SER A 250 -2.41 -12.37 25.89
CA SER A 250 -2.50 -12.85 27.28
C SER A 250 -3.65 -13.82 27.57
N ALA A 251 -4.71 -13.78 26.76
CA ALA A 251 -5.87 -14.66 26.88
C ALA A 251 -5.78 -15.93 26.02
N ASP A 252 -4.74 -16.06 25.20
CA ASP A 252 -4.58 -17.21 24.32
C ASP A 252 -4.12 -18.42 25.15
N THR A 253 -4.79 -19.56 25.00
CA THR A 253 -4.45 -20.78 25.73
C THR A 253 -3.49 -21.66 24.94
N ASP A 254 -2.71 -22.50 25.65
CA ASP A 254 -1.80 -23.44 25.01
C ASP A 254 -2.56 -24.46 24.13
N ALA A 255 -3.81 -24.78 24.47
CA ALA A 255 -4.67 -25.64 23.65
C ALA A 255 -5.03 -24.99 22.30
N GLU A 256 -5.34 -23.68 22.30
CA GLU A 256 -5.59 -22.93 21.07
C GLU A 256 -4.33 -22.80 20.21
N LEU A 257 -3.18 -22.49 20.83
CA LEU A 257 -1.89 -22.43 20.13
C LEU A 257 -1.53 -23.78 19.50
N GLN A 258 -1.72 -24.88 20.23
CA GLN A 258 -1.45 -26.23 19.73
C GLN A 258 -2.36 -26.61 18.55
N ALA A 259 -3.62 -26.20 18.56
CA ALA A 259 -4.53 -26.43 17.45
C ALA A 259 -4.08 -25.72 16.16
N VAL A 260 -3.55 -24.49 16.25
CA VAL A 260 -2.99 -23.80 15.08
C VAL A 260 -1.72 -24.50 14.60
N ARG A 261 -0.81 -24.89 15.50
CA ARG A 261 0.41 -25.61 15.15
C ARG A 261 0.12 -26.91 14.43
N GLN A 262 -0.84 -27.69 14.93
CA GLN A 262 -1.25 -28.94 14.29
C GLN A 262 -1.80 -28.71 12.88
N ALA A 263 -2.67 -27.72 12.69
CA ALA A 263 -3.20 -27.43 11.37
C ALA A 263 -2.13 -26.91 10.39
N CYS A 264 -1.17 -26.11 10.85
CA CYS A 264 -0.06 -25.66 10.01
C CYS A 264 0.87 -26.83 9.63
N ALA A 265 1.09 -27.78 10.54
CA ALA A 265 1.84 -29.00 10.26
C ALA A 265 1.17 -29.86 9.16
N GLU A 266 -0.16 -29.98 9.17
CA GLU A 266 -0.94 -30.62 8.11
C GLU A 266 -0.79 -29.92 6.75
N LEU A 267 -0.54 -28.60 6.77
CA LEU A 267 -0.23 -27.81 5.58
C LEU A 267 1.26 -27.82 5.21
N HIS A 268 2.10 -28.56 5.93
CA HIS A 268 3.57 -28.57 5.79
C HIS A 268 4.16 -27.14 5.87
N VAL A 269 3.81 -26.42 6.94
CA VAL A 269 4.33 -25.09 7.29
C VAL A 269 4.54 -25.01 8.79
N GLU A 270 5.62 -24.37 9.22
CA GLU A 270 5.87 -24.12 10.63
C GLU A 270 5.00 -22.95 11.13
N ALA A 271 4.50 -23.08 12.36
CA ALA A 271 3.79 -22.03 13.06
C ALA A 271 4.50 -21.69 14.37
N ILE A 272 5.11 -20.51 14.39
CA ILE A 272 6.02 -20.07 15.44
C ILE A 272 5.31 -19.02 16.28
N GLU A 273 5.26 -19.26 17.58
CA GLU A 273 4.73 -18.30 18.54
C GLU A 273 5.70 -17.11 18.68
N CYS A 274 5.15 -15.91 18.68
CA CYS A 274 5.90 -14.67 18.72
C CYS A 274 5.40 -13.76 19.85
N ASN A 275 6.32 -13.34 20.73
CA ASN A 275 6.08 -12.51 21.91
C ASN A 275 6.83 -11.17 21.87
N HIS A 276 7.31 -10.74 20.69
CA HIS A 276 8.11 -9.51 20.53
C HIS A 276 7.46 -8.23 21.04
N TRP A 277 6.13 -8.17 21.09
CA TRP A 277 5.43 -7.02 21.68
C TRP A 277 5.74 -6.85 23.18
N ALA A 278 5.89 -7.97 23.91
CA ALA A 278 6.18 -7.98 25.34
C ALA A 278 7.70 -8.09 25.63
N GLU A 279 8.44 -8.82 24.80
CA GLU A 279 9.81 -9.25 25.08
C GLU A 279 10.87 -8.70 24.11
N GLY A 280 10.49 -7.83 23.16
CA GLY A 280 11.42 -7.29 22.17
C GLY A 280 11.99 -8.38 21.25
N SER A 281 13.26 -8.26 20.85
CA SER A 281 13.92 -9.22 19.96
C SER A 281 13.87 -10.66 20.45
N ALA A 282 14.05 -10.88 21.76
CA ALA A 282 14.01 -12.21 22.38
C ALA A 282 12.71 -12.97 22.06
N GLY A 283 11.59 -12.26 21.96
CA GLY A 283 10.27 -12.83 21.65
C GLY A 283 10.08 -13.25 20.18
N THR A 284 11.11 -13.14 19.34
CA THR A 284 11.08 -13.50 17.91
C THR A 284 12.30 -14.29 17.43
N GLU A 285 13.21 -14.67 18.32
CA GLU A 285 14.44 -15.40 17.93
C GLU A 285 14.16 -16.71 17.19
N THR A 286 13.15 -17.48 17.62
CA THR A 286 12.77 -18.72 16.94
C THR A 286 12.23 -18.50 15.53
N LEU A 287 11.63 -17.33 15.25
CA LEU A 287 11.12 -16.98 13.92
C LEU A 287 12.24 -16.53 12.98
N ALA A 288 13.30 -15.93 13.53
CA ALA A 288 14.45 -15.38 12.79
C ALA A 288 15.40 -16.48 12.32
#